data_AF-A0A844Z7L3-F1
#
_entry.id   AF-A0A844Z7L3-F1
#
_cell.length_a   1.000
_cell.length_b   1.000
_cell.length_c   1.000
_cell.angle_alpha   90.00
_cell.angle_beta   90.00
_cell.angle_gamma   90.00
#
_symmetry.space_group_name_H-M   'P 1'
#
loop_
_entity.id
_entity.type
_entity.pdbx_description
1 polymer ?
#
loop_
_entity_poly.entity_id
_entity_poly.type
_entity_poly.pdbx_seq_one_letter_code
_entity_poly.pdbx_strand_id
1 'polypeptide(L)'
;MNTVQKARRDILIALVIEAEKGSSSVPDVLDIGRDYHLKYEDNILKSAVTPWLDRGYLISQQMMDGSVIASIKPAKFSDALSDVLDFLDATFFRVDWKKEEVITDADQSIEIPCREGWKLFHTERPKPKQSSDQVGRDMNVSPAQPINISNTFSPNNTVEVGSEGKAPSNVTAWLSIVVALIVGAVSILVALWIGGKI
;
A
#
# COMPACT_ATOMS: atom_id res chain seq x y z
N MET A 1 22.48 8.34 0.67
CA MET A 1 22.07 7.04 0.11
C MET A 1 22.98 6.71 -1.08
N ASN A 2 23.49 5.47 -1.19
CA ASN A 2 24.35 5.11 -2.33
C ASN A 2 23.53 4.81 -3.61
N THR A 3 24.17 4.76 -4.78
CA THR A 3 23.49 4.56 -6.08
C THR A 3 22.64 3.29 -6.12
N VAL A 4 23.14 2.19 -5.57
CA VAL A 4 22.42 0.90 -5.55
C VAL A 4 21.18 0.99 -4.67
N GLN A 5 21.27 1.62 -3.50
CA GLN A 5 20.13 1.84 -2.62
C GLN A 5 19.09 2.77 -3.27
N LYS A 6 19.54 3.81 -3.98
CA LYS A 6 18.65 4.70 -4.74
C LYS A 6 17.92 3.94 -5.85
N ALA A 7 18.63 3.12 -6.62
CA ALA A 7 18.02 2.27 -7.65
C ALA A 7 17.01 1.28 -7.06
N ARG A 8 17.31 0.66 -5.91
CA ARG A 8 16.39 -0.26 -5.20
C ARG A 8 15.11 0.43 -4.74
N ARG A 9 15.23 1.64 -4.19
CA ARG A 9 14.09 2.46 -3.81
C ARG A 9 13.27 2.80 -5.05
N ASP A 10 13.92 3.33 -6.09
CA ASP A 10 13.22 3.85 -7.26
C ASP A 10 12.51 2.74 -8.05
N ILE A 11 13.14 1.56 -8.19
CA ILE A 11 12.50 0.42 -8.86
C ILE A 11 11.32 -0.12 -8.04
N LEU A 12 11.40 -0.13 -6.71
CA LEU A 12 10.28 -0.55 -5.88
C LEU A 12 9.09 0.40 -6.01
N ILE A 13 9.34 1.72 -6.00
CA ILE A 13 8.30 2.73 -6.22
C ILE A 13 7.63 2.51 -7.58
N ALA A 14 8.41 2.36 -8.65
CA ALA A 14 7.87 2.14 -9.98
C ALA A 14 7.04 0.84 -10.06
N LEU A 15 7.50 -0.25 -9.43
CA LEU A 15 6.76 -1.51 -9.36
C LEU A 15 5.45 -1.38 -8.56
N VAL A 16 5.41 -0.57 -7.50
CA VAL A 16 4.17 -0.27 -6.74
C VAL A 16 3.19 0.51 -7.61
N ILE A 17 3.67 1.49 -8.37
CA ILE A 17 2.83 2.24 -9.30
C ILE A 17 2.25 1.31 -10.38
N GLU A 18 3.07 0.44 -10.99
CA GLU A 18 2.60 -0.54 -11.99
C GLU A 18 1.62 -1.57 -11.41
N ALA A 19 1.78 -1.98 -10.16
CA ALA A 19 0.88 -2.95 -9.53
C ALA A 19 -0.56 -2.39 -9.36
N GLU A 20 -0.71 -1.08 -9.14
CA GLU A 20 -2.01 -0.40 -9.03
C GLU A 20 -2.80 -0.39 -10.35
N LYS A 21 -2.13 -0.58 -11.49
CA LYS A 21 -2.79 -0.76 -12.79
C LYS A 21 -3.74 -1.96 -12.80
N GLY A 22 -3.45 -2.99 -12.00
CA GLY A 22 -4.18 -4.26 -12.00
C GLY A 22 -4.06 -5.04 -13.32
N SER A 23 -3.02 -4.77 -14.12
CA SER A 23 -2.79 -5.49 -15.38
C SER A 23 -2.29 -6.91 -15.12
N SER A 24 -2.71 -7.85 -15.98
CA SER A 24 -2.21 -9.23 -15.96
C SER A 24 -0.84 -9.39 -16.62
N SER A 25 -0.34 -8.38 -17.36
CA SER A 25 0.98 -8.43 -17.97
C SER A 25 2.06 -8.10 -16.94
N VAL A 26 3.07 -8.96 -16.85
CA VAL A 26 4.26 -8.70 -16.03
C VAL A 26 5.27 -7.91 -16.87
N PRO A 27 5.59 -6.66 -16.52
CA PRO A 27 6.51 -5.83 -17.30
C PRO A 27 7.97 -6.29 -17.14
N ASP A 28 8.79 -5.98 -18.15
CA ASP A 28 10.25 -6.07 -18.03
C ASP A 28 10.81 -4.94 -17.16
N VAL A 29 11.82 -5.25 -16.35
CA VAL A 29 12.45 -4.30 -15.42
C VAL A 29 13.17 -3.15 -16.15
N LEU A 30 13.75 -3.40 -17.32
CA LEU A 30 14.35 -2.33 -18.12
C LEU A 30 13.29 -1.47 -18.79
N ASP A 31 12.15 -2.05 -19.18
CA ASP A 31 11.00 -1.27 -19.68
C ASP A 31 10.48 -0.32 -18.61
N ILE A 32 10.32 -0.80 -17.37
CA ILE A 32 10.01 0.05 -16.22
C ILE A 32 11.09 1.13 -16.04
N GLY A 33 12.36 0.76 -16.12
CA GLY A 33 13.47 1.71 -16.02
C GLY A 33 13.35 2.85 -17.04
N ARG A 34 12.97 2.53 -18.28
CA ARG A 34 12.78 3.52 -19.36
C ARG A 34 11.53 4.37 -19.15
N ASP A 35 10.39 3.74 -18.87
CA ASP A 35 9.09 4.41 -18.70
C ASP A 35 9.09 5.42 -17.54
N TYR A 36 9.89 5.16 -16.50
CA TYR A 36 10.05 6.03 -15.32
C TYR A 36 11.34 6.87 -15.35
N HIS A 37 12.05 6.90 -16.48
CA HIS A 37 13.30 7.63 -16.70
C HIS A 37 14.39 7.39 -15.62
N LEU A 38 14.51 6.14 -15.17
CA LEU A 38 15.50 5.75 -14.19
C LEU A 38 16.92 5.77 -14.82
N LYS A 39 17.76 6.70 -14.37
CA LYS A 39 19.12 6.91 -14.89
C LYS A 39 20.15 5.97 -14.26
N TYR A 40 19.90 4.67 -14.33
CA TYR A 40 20.78 3.63 -13.81
C TYR A 40 21.23 2.68 -14.92
N GLU A 41 22.39 2.05 -14.74
CA GLU A 41 22.86 1.00 -15.65
C GLU A 41 21.95 -0.24 -15.58
N ASP A 42 21.79 -0.96 -16.70
CA ASP A 42 20.90 -2.12 -16.83
C ASP A 42 21.20 -3.22 -15.79
N ASN A 43 22.47 -3.48 -15.50
CA ASN A 43 22.91 -4.42 -14.47
C ASN A 43 22.47 -3.99 -13.05
N ILE A 44 22.47 -2.69 -12.76
CA ILE A 44 21.99 -2.13 -11.50
C ILE A 44 20.48 -2.29 -11.41
N LEU A 45 19.74 -1.97 -12.48
CA LEU A 45 18.27 -2.15 -12.50
C LEU A 45 17.87 -3.62 -12.30
N LYS A 46 18.50 -4.55 -13.04
CA LYS A 46 18.23 -5.99 -12.91
C LYS A 46 18.59 -6.54 -11.53
N SER A 47 19.65 -6.04 -10.89
CA SER A 47 20.02 -6.47 -9.53
C SER A 47 19.27 -5.73 -8.41
N ALA A 48 18.64 -4.58 -8.72
CA ALA A 48 17.88 -3.81 -7.75
C ALA A 48 16.60 -4.53 -7.27
N VAL A 49 16.09 -5.49 -8.04
CA VAL A 49 14.90 -6.28 -7.65
C VAL A 49 15.21 -7.48 -6.75
N THR A 50 16.48 -7.92 -6.66
CA THR A 50 16.89 -9.11 -5.89
C THR A 50 16.45 -9.09 -4.42
N PRO A 51 16.60 -7.99 -3.65
CA PRO A 51 16.16 -7.97 -2.26
C PRO A 51 14.65 -8.23 -2.09
N TRP A 52 13.85 -7.79 -3.07
CA TRP A 52 12.40 -7.95 -3.05
C TRP A 52 11.97 -9.35 -3.51
N LEU A 53 12.79 -9.99 -4.37
CA LEU A 53 12.66 -11.40 -4.69
C LEU A 53 12.93 -12.28 -3.46
N ASP A 54 14.01 -12.00 -2.73
CA ASP A 54 14.40 -12.75 -1.53
C ASP A 54 13.36 -12.63 -0.41
N ARG A 55 12.71 -11.45 -0.28
CA ARG A 55 11.56 -11.23 0.62
C ARG A 55 10.25 -11.84 0.11
N GLY A 56 10.24 -12.38 -1.10
CA GLY A 56 9.09 -13.01 -1.72
C GLY A 56 8.02 -12.03 -2.20
N TYR A 57 8.33 -10.74 -2.35
CA TYR A 57 7.38 -9.71 -2.80
C TYR A 57 7.00 -9.87 -4.26
N LEU A 58 7.96 -10.30 -5.10
CA LEU A 58 7.82 -10.25 -6.55
C LEU A 58 7.47 -11.61 -7.15
N ILE A 59 6.66 -11.57 -8.21
CA ILE A 59 6.65 -12.57 -9.28
C ILE A 59 7.75 -12.14 -10.23
N SER A 60 8.72 -13.01 -10.52
CA SER A 60 9.75 -12.71 -11.50
C SER A 60 10.18 -13.94 -12.26
N GLN A 61 10.58 -13.71 -13.51
CA GLN A 61 11.14 -14.72 -14.38
C GLN A 61 12.24 -14.07 -15.21
N GLN A 62 13.38 -14.75 -15.30
CA GLN A 62 14.40 -14.41 -16.29
C GLN A 62 14.07 -15.14 -17.58
N MET A 63 13.98 -14.39 -18.68
CA MET A 63 13.71 -14.94 -20.00
C MET A 63 15.01 -15.38 -20.68
N MET A 64 14.88 -16.15 -21.78
CA MET A 64 16.04 -16.67 -22.53
C MET A 64 16.90 -15.57 -23.17
N ASP A 65 16.32 -14.41 -23.46
CA ASP A 65 17.01 -13.23 -23.98
C ASP A 65 17.74 -12.41 -22.89
N GLY A 66 17.68 -12.86 -21.63
CA GLY A 66 18.27 -12.17 -20.48
C GLY A 66 17.45 -10.99 -19.95
N SER A 67 16.23 -10.77 -20.47
CA SER A 67 15.25 -9.86 -19.89
C SER A 67 14.75 -10.40 -18.54
N VAL A 68 14.35 -9.49 -17.65
CA VAL A 68 13.89 -9.83 -16.30
C VAL A 68 12.53 -9.21 -16.14
N ILE A 69 11.49 -10.03 -16.21
CA ILE A 69 10.13 -9.56 -15.91
C ILE A 69 9.90 -9.60 -14.41
N ALA A 70 9.25 -8.57 -13.87
CA ALA A 70 8.95 -8.49 -12.45
C ALA A 70 7.63 -7.74 -12.18
N SER A 71 6.84 -8.24 -11.23
CA SER A 71 5.64 -7.56 -10.72
C SER A 71 5.43 -7.90 -9.26
N ILE A 72 4.80 -7.01 -8.50
CA ILE A 72 4.49 -7.24 -7.08
C ILE A 72 3.35 -8.26 -6.99
N LYS A 73 3.52 -9.28 -6.14
CA LYS A 73 2.45 -10.22 -5.82
C LYS A 73 1.30 -9.44 -5.17
N PRO A 74 0.04 -9.66 -5.56
CA PRO A 74 -1.10 -8.97 -4.95
C PRO A 74 -1.15 -9.09 -3.42
N ALA A 75 -0.81 -10.26 -2.88
CA ALA A 75 -0.76 -10.51 -1.43
C ALA A 75 0.38 -9.77 -0.70
N LYS A 76 1.34 -9.19 -1.44
CA LYS A 76 2.50 -8.45 -0.92
C LYS A 76 2.48 -6.97 -1.24
N PHE A 77 1.41 -6.50 -1.88
CA PHE A 77 1.26 -5.10 -2.23
C PHE A 77 1.31 -4.18 -1.00
N SER A 78 0.58 -4.51 0.07
CA SER A 78 0.58 -3.70 1.30
C SER A 78 1.97 -3.63 1.95
N ASP A 79 2.72 -4.72 1.95
CA ASP A 79 4.09 -4.77 2.50
C ASP A 79 5.04 -3.89 1.65
N ALA A 80 4.95 -4.00 0.33
CA ALA A 80 5.75 -3.19 -0.59
C ALA A 80 5.41 -1.69 -0.52
N LEU A 81 4.13 -1.35 -0.40
CA LEU A 81 3.68 0.02 -0.20
C LEU A 81 4.20 0.59 1.14
N SER A 82 4.19 -0.21 2.21
CA SER A 82 4.77 0.19 3.50
C SER A 82 6.25 0.52 3.37
N ASP A 83 7.03 -0.33 2.70
CA ASP A 83 8.46 -0.07 2.44
C ASP A 83 8.66 1.22 1.62
N VAL A 84 7.77 1.51 0.65
CA VAL A 84 7.80 2.78 -0.11
C VAL A 84 7.50 4.00 0.78
N LEU A 85 6.49 3.92 1.64
CA LEU A 85 6.15 4.99 2.58
C LEU A 85 7.32 5.28 3.51
N ASP A 86 7.97 4.24 4.04
CA ASP A 86 9.15 4.38 4.89
C ASP A 86 10.33 5.02 4.15
N PHE A 87 10.57 4.66 2.88
CA PHE A 87 11.62 5.27 2.07
C PHE A 87 11.39 6.74 1.77
N LEU A 88 10.12 7.15 1.64
CA LEU A 88 9.72 8.51 1.32
C LEU A 88 9.51 9.36 2.57
N ASP A 89 9.59 8.77 3.76
CA ASP A 89 9.08 9.37 5.01
C ASP A 89 7.65 9.90 4.81
N ALA A 90 6.79 9.15 4.12
CA ALA A 90 5.44 9.57 3.75
C ALA A 90 4.39 8.88 4.61
N THR A 91 3.28 9.55 4.91
CA THR A 91 2.12 8.90 5.53
C THR A 91 1.16 8.32 4.51
N PHE A 92 1.17 8.86 3.28
CA PHE A 92 0.39 8.30 2.19
C PHE A 92 1.07 8.43 0.83
N PHE A 93 0.74 7.47 -0.02
CA PHE A 93 1.17 7.41 -1.41
C PHE A 93 0.03 6.78 -2.20
N ARG A 94 -0.56 7.55 -3.12
CA ARG A 94 -1.73 7.14 -3.89
C ARG A 94 -1.47 7.29 -5.38
N VAL A 95 -1.90 6.29 -6.13
CA VAL A 95 -1.81 6.25 -7.59
C VAL A 95 -3.22 6.32 -8.18
N ASP A 96 -3.46 7.28 -9.08
CA ASP A 96 -4.69 7.32 -9.89
C ASP A 96 -4.32 7.00 -11.34
N TRP A 97 -4.39 5.70 -11.67
CA TRP A 97 -3.98 5.20 -12.99
C TRP A 97 -4.82 5.79 -14.14
N LYS A 98 -6.08 6.16 -13.88
CA LYS A 98 -6.96 6.71 -14.92
C LYS A 98 -6.64 8.17 -15.24
N LYS A 99 -6.13 8.91 -14.26
CA LYS A 99 -5.75 10.31 -14.42
C LYS A 99 -4.26 10.50 -14.70
N GLU A 100 -3.47 9.44 -14.58
CA GLU A 100 -2.01 9.47 -14.72
C GLU A 100 -1.37 10.38 -13.66
N GLU A 101 -1.81 10.20 -12.41
CA GLU A 101 -1.40 11.04 -11.28
C GLU A 101 -0.88 10.20 -10.11
N VAL A 102 0.19 10.68 -9.48
CA VAL A 102 0.70 10.20 -8.19
C VAL A 102 0.52 11.31 -7.17
N ILE A 103 -0.04 11.00 -6.00
CA ILE A 103 -0.30 11.95 -4.92
C ILE A 103 0.37 11.44 -3.65
N THR A 104 1.18 12.28 -3.01
CA THR A 104 1.89 11.92 -1.77
C THR A 104 2.13 13.14 -0.87
N ASP A 105 2.38 12.90 0.42
CA ASP A 105 2.88 13.90 1.38
C ASP A 105 4.39 13.81 1.63
N ALA A 106 5.12 13.04 0.81
CA ALA A 106 6.57 13.04 0.81
C ALA A 106 7.13 14.45 0.58
N ASP A 107 8.29 14.73 1.18
CA ASP A 107 8.99 16.00 1.01
C ASP A 107 9.33 16.25 -0.47
N GLN A 108 9.10 17.46 -0.97
CA GLN A 108 9.32 17.83 -2.38
C GLN A 108 10.79 17.73 -2.81
N SER A 109 11.72 17.71 -1.86
CA SER A 109 13.15 17.49 -2.12
C SER A 109 13.48 16.03 -2.45
N ILE A 110 12.58 15.09 -2.15
CA ILE A 110 12.75 13.67 -2.46
C ILE A 110 12.32 13.43 -3.90
N GLU A 111 13.27 13.03 -4.74
CA GLU A 111 12.99 12.59 -6.11
C GLU A 111 12.20 11.27 -6.09
N ILE A 112 10.96 11.33 -6.56
CA ILE A 112 10.06 10.19 -6.73
C ILE A 112 9.99 9.87 -8.22
N PRO A 113 10.33 8.64 -8.64
CA PRO A 113 10.19 8.25 -10.03
C PRO A 113 8.70 8.26 -10.41
N CYS A 114 8.41 8.92 -11.53
CA CYS A 114 7.09 9.02 -12.10
C CYS A 114 7.18 8.68 -13.58
N ARG A 115 6.14 8.07 -14.13
CA ARG A 115 6.11 7.68 -15.54
C ARG A 115 6.14 8.92 -16.44
N GLU A 116 6.70 8.80 -17.63
CA GLU A 116 6.68 9.88 -18.62
C GLU A 116 5.24 10.42 -18.84
N GLY A 117 5.08 11.74 -18.77
CA GLY A 117 3.78 12.41 -18.95
C GLY A 117 2.86 12.42 -17.72
N TRP A 118 3.19 11.67 -16.66
CA TRP A 118 2.39 11.63 -15.44
C TRP A 118 2.65 12.82 -14.53
N LYS A 119 1.64 13.17 -13.72
CA LYS A 119 1.73 14.28 -12.77
C LYS A 119 2.02 13.77 -11.37
N LEU A 120 2.99 14.40 -10.70
CA LEU A 120 3.28 14.19 -9.29
C LEU A 120 2.74 15.38 -8.47
N PHE A 121 1.86 15.10 -7.51
CA PHE A 121 1.30 16.08 -6.59
C PHE A 121 1.81 15.84 -5.18
N HIS A 122 2.34 16.90 -4.59
CA HIS A 122 2.69 16.93 -3.17
C HIS A 122 1.61 17.64 -2.38
N THR A 123 1.08 16.98 -1.35
CA THR A 123 0.18 17.62 -0.39
C THR A 123 0.95 18.07 0.83
N GLU A 124 0.48 19.12 1.49
CA GLU A 124 1.03 19.52 2.78
C GLU A 124 0.81 18.40 3.81
N ARG A 125 1.90 17.90 4.40
CA ARG A 125 1.84 16.96 5.51
C ARG A 125 1.00 17.61 6.62
N PRO A 126 -0.08 17.00 7.13
CA PRO A 126 -0.70 17.48 8.36
C PRO A 126 0.36 17.32 9.45
N LYS A 127 1.05 18.42 9.80
CA LYS A 127 1.98 18.41 10.92
C LYS A 127 1.21 17.86 12.11
N PRO A 128 1.64 16.76 12.74
CA PRO A 128 1.08 16.42 14.05
C PRO A 128 1.25 17.67 14.89
N LYS A 129 0.15 18.24 15.40
CA LYS A 129 0.20 19.33 16.36
C LYS A 129 0.98 18.78 17.55
N GLN A 130 2.28 19.02 17.55
CA GLN A 130 3.12 18.81 18.70
C GLN A 130 2.57 19.79 19.73
N SER A 131 1.82 19.27 20.70
CA SER A 131 1.33 20.01 21.86
C SER A 131 2.56 20.50 22.63
N SER A 132 3.08 21.64 22.19
CA SER A 132 4.27 22.31 22.71
C SER A 132 3.87 23.45 23.65
N ASP A 133 2.60 23.51 24.03
CA ASP A 133 2.07 24.46 25.00
C ASP A 133 1.50 23.71 26.19
N GLN A 134 2.28 23.72 27.28
CA GLN A 134 2.00 23.44 28.71
C GLN A 134 3.10 22.52 29.28
N VAL A 135 4.01 22.92 30.19
CA VAL A 135 4.12 24.08 31.06
C VAL A 135 5.61 24.24 31.40
N GLY A 136 6.23 25.35 30.97
CA GLY A 136 7.33 25.93 31.71
C GLY A 136 6.74 26.77 32.83
N ARG A 137 6.71 26.25 34.06
CA ARG A 137 6.64 27.04 35.29
C ARG A 137 7.35 26.28 36.39
N ASP A 138 8.33 26.98 36.94
CA ASP A 138 9.08 26.66 38.14
C ASP A 138 8.18 26.11 39.26
N MET A 139 8.47 24.91 39.75
CA MET A 139 8.08 24.49 41.09
C MET A 139 9.21 23.73 41.75
N ASN A 140 9.96 24.49 42.55
CA ASN A 140 10.45 24.16 43.88
C ASN A 140 10.30 22.67 44.29
N VAL A 141 11.42 21.97 44.36
CA VAL A 141 11.50 20.59 44.88
C VAL A 141 11.20 20.61 46.37
N SER A 142 10.04 20.08 46.77
CA SER A 142 9.70 19.73 48.14
C SER A 142 9.39 18.23 48.20
N PRO A 143 9.97 17.44 49.12
CA PRO A 143 9.90 15.98 49.04
C PRO A 143 8.67 15.38 49.73
N ALA A 144 8.33 14.18 49.24
CA ALA A 144 7.47 13.13 49.82
C ALA A 144 5.93 13.28 49.69
N GLN A 145 5.31 12.32 48.98
CA GLN A 145 4.46 11.27 49.57
C GLN A 145 4.45 10.00 48.68
N PRO A 146 4.46 8.78 49.24
CA PRO A 146 4.31 7.55 48.46
C PRO A 146 2.87 7.40 47.94
N ILE A 147 2.73 7.17 46.63
CA ILE A 147 1.44 6.86 46.01
C ILE A 147 1.05 5.44 46.42
N ASN A 148 -0.02 5.33 47.21
CA ASN A 148 -0.60 4.07 47.64
C ASN A 148 -1.43 3.50 46.49
N ILE A 149 -0.90 2.49 45.77
CA ILE A 149 -1.63 1.78 44.73
C ILE A 149 -2.51 0.74 45.41
N SER A 150 -3.80 1.03 45.61
CA SER A 150 -4.77 -0.01 45.95
C SER A 150 -5.21 -0.74 44.69
N ASN A 151 -4.73 -1.97 44.53
CA ASN A 151 -5.28 -2.92 43.56
C ASN A 151 -6.57 -3.52 44.15
N THR A 152 -7.73 -2.98 43.79
CA THR A 152 -9.01 -3.66 44.03
C THR A 152 -9.31 -4.63 42.88
N PHE A 153 -8.84 -5.86 43.04
CA PHE A 153 -9.43 -7.03 42.38
C PHE A 153 -10.82 -7.28 42.98
N SER A 154 -11.82 -7.55 42.14
CA SER A 154 -13.10 -8.13 42.55
C SER A 154 -13.52 -9.16 41.51
N PRO A 155 -13.58 -10.45 41.86
CA PRO A 155 -14.26 -11.45 41.06
C PRO A 155 -15.69 -11.61 41.59
N ASN A 156 -16.70 -11.55 40.72
CA ASN A 156 -17.81 -12.49 40.84
C ASN A 156 -18.69 -12.54 39.58
N ASN A 157 -18.86 -13.79 39.12
CA ASN A 157 -19.91 -14.26 38.22
C ASN A 157 -21.30 -13.98 38.79
N THR A 158 -22.21 -13.48 37.95
CA THR A 158 -23.61 -13.92 37.98
C THR A 158 -24.15 -13.97 36.55
N VAL A 159 -24.72 -15.12 36.21
CA VAL A 159 -25.42 -15.47 34.99
C VAL A 159 -26.81 -14.81 35.00
N GLU A 160 -27.20 -14.15 33.92
CA GLU A 160 -28.61 -13.86 33.63
C GLU A 160 -28.97 -14.39 32.23
N VAL A 161 -30.06 -15.16 32.20
CA VAL A 161 -30.67 -15.86 31.07
C VAL A 161 -32.06 -15.27 30.82
N GLY A 162 -32.36 -14.93 29.56
CA GLY A 162 -33.70 -14.62 29.01
C GLY A 162 -34.17 -13.18 29.26
N SER A 163 -34.72 -12.43 28.29
CA SER A 163 -35.61 -12.85 27.21
C SER A 163 -35.55 -11.92 25.98
N GLU A 164 -35.58 -12.58 24.82
CA GLU A 164 -36.33 -12.28 23.58
C GLU A 164 -36.28 -10.89 22.92
N GLY A 165 -35.76 -10.90 21.68
CA GLY A 165 -36.58 -10.43 20.56
C GLY A 165 -36.08 -9.25 19.75
N LYS A 166 -35.06 -9.47 18.90
CA LYS A 166 -35.01 -9.08 17.46
C LYS A 166 -33.58 -9.15 16.92
N ALA A 167 -33.31 -10.14 16.08
CA ALA A 167 -32.32 -9.98 15.01
C ALA A 167 -32.97 -9.10 13.91
N PRO A 168 -32.19 -8.25 13.20
CA PRO A 168 -31.36 -8.79 12.14
C PRO A 168 -29.94 -8.22 12.03
N SER A 169 -29.10 -9.08 11.51
CA SER A 169 -27.87 -8.87 10.74
C SER A 169 -27.70 -7.49 10.10
N ASN A 170 -26.53 -6.87 10.32
CA ASN A 170 -25.89 -5.99 9.35
C ASN A 170 -24.38 -6.22 9.37
N VAL A 171 -24.00 -7.34 8.75
CA VAL A 171 -22.71 -7.51 8.08
C VAL A 171 -22.79 -6.63 6.82
N THR A 172 -22.28 -5.40 6.89
CA THR A 172 -22.33 -4.46 5.76
C THR A 172 -20.93 -3.95 5.45
N ALA A 173 -20.13 -4.82 4.83
CA ALA A 173 -18.95 -4.42 4.04
C ALA A 173 -18.50 -5.46 3.00
N TRP A 174 -19.22 -6.58 2.82
CA TRP A 174 -18.80 -7.68 1.93
C TRP A 174 -19.79 -8.00 0.79
N LEU A 175 -20.78 -7.12 0.56
CA LEU A 175 -21.86 -7.34 -0.42
C LEU A 175 -21.71 -6.59 -1.76
N SER A 176 -20.57 -5.97 -2.02
CA SER A 176 -20.28 -5.35 -3.34
C SER A 176 -19.67 -6.31 -4.35
N ILE A 177 -19.25 -7.52 -3.94
CA ILE A 177 -18.56 -8.47 -4.82
C ILE A 177 -19.54 -9.48 -5.48
N VAL A 178 -20.67 -9.81 -4.85
CA VAL A 178 -21.56 -10.87 -5.38
C VAL A 178 -22.55 -10.35 -6.43
N VAL A 179 -22.95 -9.07 -6.40
CA VAL A 179 -23.89 -8.52 -7.40
C VAL A 179 -23.23 -8.35 -8.78
N ALA A 180 -21.91 -8.14 -8.86
CA ALA A 180 -21.21 -8.06 -10.14
C ALA A 180 -21.06 -9.43 -10.85
N LEU A 181 -21.03 -10.53 -10.10
CA LEU A 181 -20.89 -11.88 -10.67
C LEU A 181 -22.19 -12.42 -11.30
N ILE A 182 -23.36 -12.01 -10.78
CA ILE A 182 -24.65 -12.47 -11.32
C ILE A 182 -24.99 -11.76 -12.63
N VAL A 183 -24.65 -10.48 -12.78
CA VAL A 183 -24.89 -9.75 -14.05
C VAL A 183 -23.99 -10.27 -15.17
N GLY A 184 -22.74 -10.63 -14.88
CA GLY A 184 -21.82 -11.21 -15.88
C GLY A 184 -22.25 -12.60 -16.39
N ALA A 185 -22.81 -13.45 -15.52
CA ALA A 185 -23.27 -14.79 -15.90
C ALA A 185 -24.53 -14.76 -16.77
N VAL A 186 -25.44 -13.79 -16.55
CA VAL A 186 -26.68 -13.65 -17.34
C VAL A 186 -26.37 -13.15 -18.77
N SER A 187 -25.37 -12.29 -18.95
CA SER A 187 -24.98 -11.80 -20.30
C SER A 187 -24.36 -12.88 -21.18
N ILE A 188 -23.63 -13.85 -20.59
CA ILE A 188 -23.04 -14.97 -21.34
C ILE A 188 -24.13 -15.97 -21.79
N LEU A 189 -25.15 -16.20 -20.96
CA LEU A 189 -26.27 -17.09 -21.29
C LEU A 189 -27.18 -16.54 -22.40
N VAL A 190 -27.40 -15.22 -22.48
CA VAL A 190 -28.18 -14.60 -23.57
C VAL A 190 -27.41 -14.62 -24.90
N ALA A 191 -26.09 -14.41 -24.88
CA ALA A 191 -25.27 -14.49 -26.09
C ALA A 191 -25.24 -15.92 -26.69
N LEU A 192 -25.22 -16.95 -25.85
CA LEU A 192 -25.25 -18.35 -26.28
C LEU A 192 -26.63 -18.82 -26.79
N TRP A 193 -27.74 -18.17 -26.41
CA TRP A 193 -29.06 -18.52 -26.91
C TRP A 193 -29.38 -17.87 -28.27
N ILE A 194 -28.85 -16.68 -28.54
CA ILE A 194 -29.05 -15.97 -29.82
C ILE A 194 -28.08 -16.50 -30.90
N GLY A 195 -26.87 -16.93 -30.53
CA GLY A 195 -25.87 -17.46 -31.47
C GLY A 195 -26.11 -18.90 -31.95
N GLY A 196 -27.09 -19.63 -31.39
CA GLY A 196 -27.39 -21.04 -31.72
C GLY A 196 -28.53 -21.26 -32.73
N LYS A 197 -28.99 -20.20 -33.39
CA LYS A 197 -30.04 -20.24 -34.41
C LYS A 197 -29.64 -19.45 -35.67
N ILE A 198 -28.50 -19.80 -36.26
CA ILE A 198 -28.19 -19.55 -37.68
C ILE A 198 -27.51 -20.81 -38.22
#